data_AF-A0AAW3WMF3-F1
#
_entry.id   AF-A0AAW3WMF3-F1
#
_cell.length_a   1.000
_cell.length_b   1.000
_cell.length_c   1.000
_cell.angle_alpha   90.00
_cell.angle_beta   90.00
_cell.angle_gamma   90.00
#
_symmetry.space_group_name_H-M   'P 1'
#
loop_
_entity.id
_entity.type
_entity.pdbx_description
1 polymer ?
#
loop_
_entity_poly.entity_id
_entity_poly.type
_entity_poly.pdbx_seq_one_letter_code
_entity_poly.pdbx_strand_id
1 'polypeptide(L)'
;MTKSKNEIIEELGLDTLNINEYEGKNFEVYKYFEGEFEKLISTNAELYGMKPVTFYIDNSTICNAFAIKRNGYNIIGITKGYPILIGNKFKEDFFDGLIFSAFLNNESVSDGFASLYKNENFSFSKFMLDCSIHFTFHHEFRHLLQFNAIKDKTDNHLTENCFERPFDLKKHILEYDADKSSANKVVLYAASILRKFGFRTDGEFLALIYCALGSLFITRVLFNYGLVGQWQEPLKPNPMKFYTKENWHPHPAIRALNLLDSFNVFI
;
A
#
# COMPACT_ATOMS: atom_id res chain seq x y z
N MET A 1 4.00 -24.19 22.39
CA MET A 1 2.76 -23.41 22.32
C MET A 1 3.02 -22.20 21.43
N THR A 2 2.20 -21.98 20.41
CA THR A 2 2.27 -20.78 19.57
C THR A 2 1.47 -19.69 20.29
N LYS A 3 2.07 -18.54 20.58
CA LYS A 3 1.34 -17.40 21.16
C LYS A 3 0.30 -16.87 20.17
N SER A 4 -0.84 -16.46 20.67
CA SER A 4 -1.90 -15.76 19.93
C SER A 4 -1.47 -14.36 19.50
N LYS A 5 -2.19 -13.78 18.53
CA LYS A 5 -1.98 -12.39 18.06
C LYS A 5 -1.96 -11.39 19.23
N ASN A 6 -2.92 -11.49 20.14
CA ASN A 6 -3.04 -10.57 21.29
C ASN A 6 -1.88 -10.73 22.27
N GLU A 7 -1.46 -11.96 22.57
CA GLU A 7 -0.30 -12.20 23.45
C GLU A 7 1.00 -11.62 22.86
N ILE A 8 1.18 -11.67 21.54
CA ILE A 8 2.34 -11.07 20.86
C ILE A 8 2.29 -9.54 20.93
N ILE A 9 1.12 -8.96 20.67
CA ILE A 9 0.91 -7.50 20.71
C ILE A 9 1.19 -6.95 22.11
N GLU A 10 0.65 -7.60 23.15
CA GLU A 10 0.85 -7.23 24.55
C GLU A 10 2.31 -7.39 24.98
N GLU A 11 2.96 -8.51 24.62
CA GLU A 11 4.39 -8.75 24.92
C GLU A 11 5.29 -7.65 24.34
N LEU A 12 4.91 -7.09 23.19
CA LEU A 12 5.68 -6.07 22.48
C LEU A 12 5.27 -4.64 22.84
N GLY A 13 4.23 -4.46 23.67
CA GLY A 13 3.71 -3.17 24.09
C GLY A 13 3.17 -2.34 22.92
N LEU A 14 2.53 -2.96 21.94
CA LEU A 14 2.00 -2.28 20.74
C LEU A 14 0.58 -1.75 21.01
N ASP A 15 0.35 -0.47 20.74
CA ASP A 15 -0.96 0.20 20.92
C ASP A 15 -1.93 -0.16 19.78
N THR A 16 -2.75 -1.17 20.01
CA THR A 16 -3.68 -1.70 19.01
C THR A 16 -5.03 -0.99 19.08
N LEU A 17 -5.55 -0.63 17.91
CA LEU A 17 -6.90 -0.12 17.74
C LEU A 17 -7.94 -1.15 18.20
N ASN A 18 -8.80 -0.76 19.14
CA ASN A 18 -10.00 -1.54 19.44
C ASN A 18 -11.10 -1.25 18.40
N ILE A 19 -11.17 -2.08 17.36
CA ILE A 19 -12.13 -1.90 16.25
C ILE A 19 -13.58 -1.91 16.75
N ASN A 20 -13.88 -2.64 17.82
CA ASN A 20 -15.23 -2.77 18.38
C ASN A 20 -15.76 -1.48 19.04
N GLU A 21 -14.91 -0.47 19.23
CA GLU A 21 -15.33 0.87 19.69
C GLU A 21 -15.90 1.73 18.56
N TYR A 22 -15.84 1.27 17.31
CA TYR A 22 -16.36 1.97 16.14
C TYR A 22 -17.64 1.29 15.66
N GLU A 23 -18.54 2.09 15.08
CA GLU A 23 -19.77 1.64 14.44
C GLU A 23 -19.89 2.13 13.00
N GLY A 24 -20.81 1.53 12.24
CA GLY A 24 -21.15 1.94 10.89
C GLY A 24 -19.97 1.90 9.93
N LYS A 25 -19.85 2.93 9.08
CA LYS A 25 -18.88 2.94 7.97
C LYS A 25 -17.42 2.74 8.41
N ASN A 26 -17.01 3.32 9.54
CA ASN A 26 -15.62 3.20 10.00
C ASN A 26 -15.30 1.78 10.47
N PHE A 27 -16.23 1.13 11.16
CA PHE A 27 -16.09 -0.28 11.55
C PHE A 27 -15.89 -1.19 10.35
N GLU A 28 -16.75 -1.04 9.33
CA GLU A 28 -16.67 -1.80 8.08
C GLU A 28 -15.34 -1.58 7.34
N VAL A 29 -14.84 -0.34 7.30
CA VAL A 29 -13.54 -0.03 6.68
C VAL A 29 -12.40 -0.74 7.41
N TYR A 30 -12.34 -0.67 8.75
CA TYR A 30 -11.29 -1.37 9.49
C TYR A 30 -11.37 -2.88 9.35
N LYS A 31 -12.59 -3.44 9.40
CA LYS A 31 -12.81 -4.87 9.20
C LYS A 31 -12.41 -5.35 7.81
N TYR A 32 -12.66 -4.54 6.80
CA TYR A 32 -12.23 -4.83 5.44
C TYR A 32 -10.71 -4.91 5.34
N PHE A 33 -10.00 -3.91 5.89
CA PHE A 33 -8.53 -3.90 5.90
C PHE A 33 -7.95 -5.08 6.70
N GLU A 34 -8.50 -5.36 7.89
CA GLU A 34 -8.08 -6.52 8.70
C GLU A 34 -8.23 -7.83 7.91
N GLY A 35 -9.39 -8.06 7.30
CA GLY A 35 -9.66 -9.27 6.52
C GLY A 35 -8.73 -9.42 5.30
N GLU A 36 -8.52 -8.36 4.54
CA GLU A 36 -7.64 -8.42 3.35
C GLU A 36 -6.16 -8.62 3.73
N PHE A 37 -5.66 -7.93 4.77
CA PHE A 37 -4.29 -8.16 5.25
C PHE A 37 -4.10 -9.57 5.80
N GLU A 38 -5.04 -10.09 6.59
CA GLU A 38 -4.95 -11.45 7.15
C GLU A 38 -4.96 -12.53 6.05
N LYS A 39 -5.80 -12.36 5.03
CA LYS A 39 -5.83 -13.23 3.85
C LYS A 39 -4.51 -13.21 3.07
N LEU A 40 -3.94 -12.01 2.87
CA LEU A 40 -2.66 -11.85 2.19
C LEU A 40 -1.51 -12.46 3.02
N ILE A 41 -1.52 -12.29 4.34
CA ILE A 41 -0.56 -12.94 5.25
C ILE A 41 -0.66 -14.45 5.13
N SER A 42 -1.86 -15.03 5.25
CA SER A 42 -2.04 -16.48 5.20
C SER A 42 -1.47 -17.06 3.91
N THR A 43 -1.74 -16.42 2.78
CA THR A 43 -1.25 -16.87 1.48
C THR A 43 0.27 -16.74 1.35
N ASN A 44 0.86 -15.62 1.80
CA ASN A 44 2.29 -15.36 1.57
C ASN A 44 3.20 -15.98 2.65
N ALA A 45 2.78 -16.02 3.92
CA ALA A 45 3.59 -16.62 4.98
C ALA A 45 3.85 -18.11 4.71
N GLU A 46 2.84 -18.84 4.22
CA GLU A 46 2.97 -20.23 3.78
C GLU A 46 3.95 -20.36 2.60
N LEU A 47 3.75 -19.58 1.54
CA LEU A 47 4.58 -19.63 0.32
C LEU A 47 6.08 -19.38 0.59
N TYR A 48 6.40 -18.50 1.54
CA TYR A 48 7.78 -18.15 1.88
C TYR A 48 8.32 -18.90 3.11
N GLY A 49 7.55 -19.83 3.68
CA GLY A 49 7.95 -20.59 4.87
C GLY A 49 8.31 -19.72 6.07
N MET A 50 7.69 -18.53 6.18
CA MET A 50 7.97 -17.62 7.30
C MET A 50 7.16 -18.02 8.53
N LYS A 51 7.75 -17.80 9.71
CA LYS A 51 7.00 -17.81 10.98
C LYS A 51 5.79 -16.89 10.86
N PRO A 52 4.66 -17.20 11.53
CA PRO A 52 3.42 -16.45 11.37
C PRO A 52 3.69 -14.96 11.51
N VAL A 53 3.24 -14.21 10.50
CA VAL A 53 3.28 -12.77 10.49
C VAL A 53 2.02 -12.29 11.19
N THR A 54 2.19 -11.40 12.17
CA THR A 54 1.05 -10.80 12.86
C THR A 54 0.69 -9.48 12.18
N PHE A 55 -0.58 -9.30 11.84
CA PHE A 55 -1.12 -8.01 11.45
C PHE A 55 -1.82 -7.32 12.61
N TYR A 56 -1.68 -6.00 12.71
CA TYR A 56 -2.53 -5.19 13.58
C TYR A 56 -2.73 -3.77 13.03
N ILE A 57 -3.75 -3.09 13.54
CA ILE A 57 -3.99 -1.68 13.26
C ILE A 57 -3.55 -0.88 14.49
N ASP A 58 -2.58 0.00 14.31
CA ASP A 58 -2.04 0.90 15.32
C ASP A 58 -2.99 2.08 15.58
N ASN A 59 -3.14 2.48 16.84
CA ASN A 59 -4.10 3.50 17.24
C ASN A 59 -3.70 4.95 16.86
N SER A 60 -2.58 5.15 16.15
CA SER A 60 -2.14 6.46 15.66
C SER A 60 -3.00 7.01 14.53
N THR A 61 -3.31 8.31 14.57
CA THR A 61 -4.03 9.01 13.50
C THR A 61 -3.13 9.43 12.33
N ILE A 62 -1.80 9.33 12.49
CA ILE A 62 -0.83 9.66 11.44
C ILE A 62 -0.83 8.52 10.44
N CYS A 63 -1.18 8.78 9.18
CA CYS A 63 -1.22 7.74 8.16
C CYS A 63 0.16 7.12 7.94
N ASN A 64 0.29 5.81 8.14
CA ASN A 64 1.55 5.10 8.02
C ASN A 64 1.31 3.61 7.81
N ALA A 65 2.32 2.94 7.28
CA ALA A 65 2.48 1.49 7.30
C ALA A 65 3.92 1.16 7.72
N PHE A 66 4.10 -0.02 8.31
CA PHE A 66 5.40 -0.43 8.81
C PHE A 66 5.53 -1.95 8.94
N ALA A 67 6.78 -2.38 8.91
CA ALA A 67 7.21 -3.74 9.17
C ALA A 67 8.16 -3.76 10.37
N ILE A 68 7.91 -4.66 11.31
CA ILE A 68 8.73 -4.86 12.50
C ILE A 68 9.17 -6.31 12.57
N LYS A 69 10.47 -6.51 12.80
CA LYS A 69 11.01 -7.77 13.30
C LYS A 69 11.56 -7.51 14.70
N ARG A 70 10.90 -8.05 15.72
CA ARG A 70 11.29 -7.87 17.14
C ARG A 70 11.07 -9.15 17.93
N ASN A 71 12.02 -9.51 18.78
CA ASN A 71 11.97 -10.74 19.61
C ASN A 71 11.65 -12.02 18.80
N GLY A 72 12.04 -12.07 17.52
CA GLY A 72 11.77 -13.19 16.63
C GLY A 72 10.35 -13.26 16.05
N TYR A 73 9.50 -12.27 16.33
CA TYR A 73 8.20 -12.07 15.69
C TYR A 73 8.32 -11.19 14.45
N ASN A 74 7.50 -11.48 13.46
CA ASN A 74 7.35 -10.70 12.24
C ASN A 74 5.98 -10.00 12.29
N ILE A 75 5.98 -8.68 12.11
CA ILE A 75 4.77 -7.87 12.29
C ILE A 75 4.64 -6.91 11.13
N ILE A 76 3.42 -6.83 10.60
CA ILE A 76 2.99 -5.78 9.68
C ILE A 76 1.96 -4.95 10.43
N GLY A 77 2.11 -3.64 10.39
CA GLY A 77 1.15 -2.72 10.96
C GLY A 77 0.77 -1.62 9.99
N ILE A 78 -0.47 -1.16 10.12
CA ILE A 78 -0.92 0.10 9.54
C ILE A 78 -1.51 0.95 10.65
N THR A 79 -1.50 2.26 10.51
CA THR A 79 -2.16 3.13 11.49
C THR A 79 -3.64 3.32 11.13
N LYS A 80 -4.49 3.59 12.14
CA LYS A 80 -5.94 3.80 11.92
C LYS A 80 -6.24 4.95 10.95
N GLY A 81 -5.33 5.92 10.83
CA GLY A 81 -5.45 7.00 9.84
C GLY A 81 -5.47 6.49 8.40
N TYR A 82 -4.72 5.44 8.08
CA TYR A 82 -4.58 4.97 6.70
C TYR A 82 -5.88 4.44 6.08
N PRO A 83 -6.58 3.43 6.67
CA PRO A 83 -7.82 2.89 6.11
C PRO A 83 -8.90 3.96 5.84
N ILE A 84 -9.06 4.90 6.78
CA ILE A 84 -10.07 5.95 6.67
C ILE A 84 -9.71 6.95 5.57
N LEU A 85 -8.46 7.38 5.49
CA LEU A 85 -8.05 8.38 4.50
C LEU A 85 -8.10 7.80 3.10
N ILE A 86 -7.55 6.60 2.88
CA ILE A 86 -7.54 5.98 1.55
C ILE A 86 -8.94 5.55 1.10
N GLY A 87 -9.77 5.02 2.01
CA GLY A 87 -11.17 4.70 1.73
C GLY A 87 -12.02 5.93 1.42
N ASN A 88 -11.63 7.12 1.91
CA ASN A 88 -12.27 8.37 1.52
C ASN A 88 -11.78 8.92 0.17
N LYS A 89 -10.61 8.49 -0.32
CA LYS A 89 -10.07 8.88 -1.64
C LYS A 89 -10.69 8.09 -2.78
N PHE A 90 -10.82 6.78 -2.59
CA PHE A 90 -11.46 5.91 -3.56
C PHE A 90 -12.95 5.84 -3.25
N LYS A 91 -13.71 6.85 -3.67
CA LYS A 91 -15.18 6.86 -3.68
C LYS A 91 -15.65 6.82 -5.12
N GLU A 92 -16.82 6.22 -5.38
CA GLU A 92 -17.36 6.09 -6.75
C GLU A 92 -17.43 7.44 -7.49
N ASP A 93 -17.81 8.52 -6.81
CA ASP A 93 -17.88 9.87 -7.41
C ASP A 93 -16.53 10.39 -7.95
N PHE A 94 -15.39 9.88 -7.46
CA PHE A 94 -14.07 10.19 -8.02
C PHE A 94 -13.91 9.64 -9.44
N PHE A 95 -14.58 8.51 -9.73
CA PHE A 95 -14.44 7.78 -10.98
C PHE A 95 -15.27 8.32 -12.11
N ASP A 96 -16.36 9.04 -11.81
CA ASP A 96 -17.12 9.76 -12.84
C ASP A 96 -16.19 10.73 -13.61
N GLY A 97 -15.36 11.50 -12.90
CA GLY A 97 -14.36 12.39 -13.52
C GLY A 97 -13.21 11.66 -14.23
N LEU A 98 -12.85 10.46 -13.77
CA LEU A 98 -11.80 9.62 -14.37
C LEU A 98 -12.26 9.04 -15.71
N ILE A 99 -13.52 8.62 -15.82
CA ILE A 99 -14.14 8.14 -17.06
C ILE A 99 -14.16 9.26 -18.11
N PHE A 100 -14.54 10.48 -17.72
CA PHE A 100 -14.49 11.64 -18.62
C PHE A 100 -13.06 11.91 -19.14
N SER A 101 -12.05 11.77 -18.28
CA SER A 101 -10.65 11.97 -18.66
C SER A 101 -10.13 10.84 -19.55
N ALA A 102 -10.64 9.61 -19.37
CA ALA A 102 -10.29 8.47 -20.19
C ALA A 102 -10.76 8.61 -21.65
N PHE A 103 -11.88 9.30 -21.90
CA PHE A 103 -12.38 9.59 -23.24
C PHE A 103 -11.52 10.60 -24.03
N LEU A 104 -10.56 11.27 -23.39
CA LEU A 104 -9.64 12.22 -24.04
C LEU A 104 -8.38 11.55 -24.60
N ASN A 105 -8.21 10.24 -24.41
CA ASN A 105 -6.99 9.50 -24.76
C ASN A 105 -7.19 8.57 -25.99
N ASN A 106 -6.52 7.42 -26.00
CA ASN A 106 -6.60 6.39 -27.03
C ASN A 106 -7.96 5.67 -27.00
N GLU A 107 -8.60 5.53 -28.16
CA GLU A 107 -9.92 4.89 -28.34
C GLU A 107 -10.01 3.51 -27.66
N SER A 108 -9.01 2.65 -27.83
CA SER A 108 -9.01 1.32 -27.23
C SER A 108 -9.01 1.37 -25.70
N VAL A 109 -8.30 2.33 -25.10
CA VAL A 109 -8.28 2.53 -23.64
C VAL A 109 -9.61 3.10 -23.17
N SER A 110 -10.17 4.08 -23.91
CA SER A 110 -11.49 4.64 -23.61
C SER A 110 -12.59 3.56 -23.63
N ASP A 111 -12.56 2.69 -24.65
CA ASP A 111 -13.45 1.53 -24.75
C ASP A 111 -13.25 0.54 -23.60
N GLY A 112 -11.99 0.34 -23.18
CA GLY A 112 -11.65 -0.45 -22.00
C GLY A 112 -12.32 0.09 -20.74
N PHE A 113 -12.18 1.39 -20.47
CA PHE A 113 -12.86 2.05 -19.33
C PHE A 113 -14.38 1.93 -19.41
N ALA A 114 -14.97 2.13 -20.60
CA ALA A 114 -16.41 1.97 -20.80
C ALA A 114 -16.88 0.53 -20.59
N SER A 115 -16.09 -0.47 -21.01
CA SER A 115 -16.38 -1.89 -20.80
C SER A 115 -16.37 -2.24 -19.30
N LEU A 116 -15.33 -1.83 -18.59
CA LEU A 116 -15.22 -2.02 -17.14
C LEU A 116 -16.39 -1.36 -16.40
N TYR A 117 -16.74 -0.12 -16.76
CA TYR A 117 -17.84 0.63 -16.13
C TYR A 117 -19.22 -0.02 -16.35
N LYS A 118 -19.45 -0.62 -17.52
CA LYS A 118 -20.71 -1.32 -17.83
C LYS A 118 -20.88 -2.63 -17.06
N ASN A 119 -19.81 -3.18 -16.47
CA ASN A 119 -19.88 -4.42 -15.72
C ASN A 119 -20.36 -4.16 -14.29
N GLU A 120 -21.62 -4.51 -13.99
CA GLU A 120 -22.25 -4.32 -12.67
C GLU A 120 -21.52 -5.04 -11.52
N ASN A 121 -20.70 -6.04 -11.81
CA ASN A 121 -19.93 -6.78 -10.79
C ASN A 121 -18.54 -6.17 -10.54
N PHE A 122 -18.15 -5.14 -11.29
CA PHE A 122 -16.88 -4.45 -11.15
C PHE A 122 -17.09 -3.07 -10.52
N SER A 123 -16.26 -2.73 -9.54
CA SER A 123 -16.22 -1.39 -8.91
C SER A 123 -14.81 -0.87 -9.00
N PHE A 124 -14.65 0.30 -9.63
CA PHE A 124 -13.36 0.97 -9.72
C PHE A 124 -12.85 1.39 -8.34
N SER A 125 -13.76 1.88 -7.49
CA SER A 125 -13.48 2.24 -6.11
C SER A 125 -12.87 1.07 -5.35
N LYS A 126 -13.54 -0.08 -5.38
CA LYS A 126 -13.05 -1.30 -4.73
C LYS A 126 -11.72 -1.74 -5.35
N PHE A 127 -11.60 -1.78 -6.67
CA PHE A 127 -10.38 -2.22 -7.36
C PHE A 127 -9.17 -1.36 -6.99
N MET A 128 -9.29 -0.03 -6.99
CA MET A 128 -8.20 0.86 -6.60
C MET A 128 -7.86 0.74 -5.12
N LEU A 129 -8.86 0.59 -4.25
CA LEU A 129 -8.63 0.33 -2.83
C LEU A 129 -7.83 -0.97 -2.62
N ASP A 130 -8.20 -2.02 -3.33
CA ASP A 130 -7.50 -3.31 -3.26
C ASP A 130 -6.07 -3.19 -3.80
N CYS A 131 -5.85 -2.43 -4.88
CA CYS A 131 -4.50 -2.16 -5.37
C CYS A 131 -3.64 -1.47 -4.30
N SER A 132 -4.21 -0.53 -3.54
CA SER A 132 -3.53 0.15 -2.43
C SER A 132 -3.20 -0.84 -1.30
N ILE A 133 -4.15 -1.69 -0.93
CA ILE A 133 -3.94 -2.73 0.09
C ILE A 133 -2.84 -3.70 -0.35
N HIS A 134 -2.91 -4.21 -1.57
CA HIS A 134 -1.90 -5.10 -2.15
C HIS A 134 -0.52 -4.44 -2.18
N PHE A 135 -0.45 -3.18 -2.59
CA PHE A 135 0.81 -2.44 -2.62
C PHE A 135 1.41 -2.32 -1.22
N THR A 136 0.65 -1.78 -0.25
CA THR A 136 1.11 -1.58 1.13
C THR A 136 1.50 -2.91 1.76
N PHE A 137 0.65 -3.93 1.67
CA PHE A 137 0.95 -5.25 2.23
C PHE A 137 2.23 -5.83 1.65
N HIS A 138 2.36 -5.89 0.33
CA HIS A 138 3.52 -6.51 -0.30
C HIS A 138 4.81 -5.70 -0.08
N HIS A 139 4.69 -4.39 0.10
CA HIS A 139 5.80 -3.52 0.49
C HIS A 139 6.33 -3.92 1.87
N GLU A 140 5.46 -3.93 2.89
CA GLU A 140 5.84 -4.29 4.25
C GLU A 140 6.26 -5.76 4.38
N PHE A 141 5.59 -6.66 3.66
CA PHE A 141 5.97 -8.07 3.63
C PHE A 141 7.36 -8.25 3.01
N ARG A 142 7.73 -7.44 2.00
CA ARG A 142 9.08 -7.46 1.44
C ARG A 142 10.12 -7.00 2.45
N HIS A 143 9.82 -6.01 3.27
CA HIS A 143 10.69 -5.63 4.40
C HIS A 143 10.90 -6.79 5.38
N LEU A 144 9.85 -7.55 5.72
CA LEU A 144 10.01 -8.74 6.55
C LEU A 144 10.92 -9.79 5.91
N LEU A 145 10.80 -10.03 4.60
CA LEU A 145 11.71 -10.94 3.89
C LEU A 145 13.16 -10.44 3.94
N GLN A 146 13.38 -9.14 3.73
CA GLN A 146 14.69 -8.51 3.83
C GLN A 146 15.28 -8.65 5.24
N PHE A 147 14.49 -8.40 6.29
CA PHE A 147 14.93 -8.56 7.69
C PHE A 147 15.22 -10.02 8.07
N ASN A 148 14.56 -10.98 7.44
CA ASN A 148 14.80 -12.41 7.67
C ASN A 148 15.98 -12.96 6.85
N ALA A 149 16.36 -12.31 5.76
CA ALA A 149 17.57 -12.64 5.02
C ALA A 149 18.85 -12.14 5.71
N ILE A 150 18.76 -11.07 6.51
CA ILE A 150 19.88 -10.55 7.30
C ILE A 150 20.15 -11.53 8.47
N LYS A 151 21.37 -12.08 8.53
CA LYS A 151 21.79 -13.05 9.57
C LYS A 151 21.88 -12.44 10.98
N ASP A 152 21.80 -11.12 11.07
CA ASP A 152 21.88 -10.42 12.34
C ASP A 152 20.56 -10.53 13.12
N LYS A 153 20.66 -10.73 14.43
CA LYS A 153 19.49 -10.94 15.31
C LYS A 153 18.91 -9.63 15.84
N THR A 154 19.30 -8.49 15.26
CA THR A 154 18.84 -7.18 15.71
C THR A 154 17.37 -6.96 15.39
N ASP A 155 16.70 -6.22 16.26
CA ASP A 155 15.39 -5.67 15.96
C ASP A 155 15.48 -4.76 14.71
N ASN A 156 14.51 -4.87 13.82
CA ASN A 156 14.42 -4.03 12.63
C ASN A 156 13.03 -3.41 12.55
N HIS A 157 13.00 -2.13 12.15
CA HIS A 157 11.77 -1.37 11.97
C HIS A 157 11.94 -0.42 10.78
N LEU A 158 11.05 -0.53 9.80
CA LEU A 158 10.92 0.41 8.68
C LEU A 158 9.50 0.97 8.65
N THR A 159 9.38 2.23 8.26
CA THR A 159 8.15 3.02 8.27
C THR A 159 8.11 3.90 7.02
N GLU A 160 6.91 4.04 6.46
CA GLU A 160 6.68 4.79 5.23
C GLU A 160 6.70 6.32 5.41
N ASN A 161 6.50 6.82 6.63
CA ASN A 161 6.51 8.25 6.91
C ASN A 161 7.87 8.90 6.63
N CYS A 162 7.85 10.04 5.93
CA CYS A 162 9.00 10.90 5.72
C CYS A 162 9.33 11.67 7.01
N PHE A 163 10.42 11.30 7.68
CA PHE A 163 11.03 12.10 8.75
C PHE A 163 12.38 12.64 8.29
N GLU A 164 12.78 13.82 8.78
CA GLU A 164 14.14 14.33 8.59
C GLU A 164 15.14 13.33 9.18
N ARG A 165 15.92 12.69 8.30
CA ARG A 165 16.97 11.73 8.68
C ARG A 165 18.15 11.84 7.71
N PRO A 166 19.38 11.50 8.16
CA PRO A 166 20.52 11.43 7.27
C PRO A 166 20.29 10.43 6.13
N PHE A 167 20.82 10.72 4.95
CA PHE A 167 20.79 9.80 3.81
C PHE A 167 21.45 8.46 4.16
N ASP A 168 20.74 7.37 3.84
CA ASP A 168 21.20 6.00 4.06
C ASP A 168 20.97 5.17 2.79
N LEU A 169 22.06 4.92 2.04
CA LEU A 169 22.02 4.17 0.80
C LEU A 169 21.44 2.76 0.98
N LYS A 170 21.72 2.10 2.11
CA LYS A 170 21.20 0.75 2.38
C LYS A 170 19.69 0.79 2.51
N LYS A 171 19.15 1.75 3.27
CA LYS A 171 17.69 1.94 3.37
C LYS A 171 17.07 2.26 2.01
N HIS A 172 17.69 3.12 1.22
CA HIS A 172 17.20 3.40 -0.15
C HIS A 172 17.10 2.14 -1.01
N ILE A 173 18.10 1.25 -0.97
CA ILE A 173 18.07 -0.01 -1.73
C ILE A 173 16.95 -0.93 -1.23
N LEU A 174 16.76 -1.03 0.08
CA LEU A 174 15.69 -1.85 0.66
C LEU A 174 14.30 -1.35 0.25
N GLU A 175 14.10 -0.04 0.26
CA GLU A 175 12.83 0.60 -0.11
C GLU A 175 12.58 0.52 -1.62
N TYR A 176 13.63 0.67 -2.45
CA TYR A 176 13.56 0.42 -3.90
C TYR A 176 13.09 -1.00 -4.21
N ASP A 177 13.69 -2.00 -3.55
CA ASP A 177 13.34 -3.41 -3.74
C ASP A 177 11.93 -3.72 -3.24
N ALA A 178 11.51 -3.12 -2.12
CA ALA A 178 10.15 -3.23 -1.60
C ALA A 178 9.11 -2.64 -2.57
N ASP A 179 9.32 -1.41 -3.05
CA ASP A 179 8.45 -0.73 -4.02
C ASP A 179 8.32 -1.52 -5.32
N LYS A 180 9.43 -2.00 -5.88
CA LYS A 180 9.43 -2.73 -7.15
C LYS A 180 8.73 -4.08 -7.01
N SER A 181 8.98 -4.78 -5.90
CA SER A 181 8.33 -6.06 -5.61
C SER A 181 6.82 -5.88 -5.43
N SER A 182 6.38 -4.86 -4.68
CA SER A 182 4.96 -4.61 -4.44
C SER A 182 4.23 -4.13 -5.69
N ALA A 183 4.84 -3.25 -6.50
CA ALA A 183 4.30 -2.81 -7.78
C ALA A 183 4.03 -4.00 -8.72
N ASN A 184 4.99 -4.93 -8.84
CA ASN A 184 4.80 -6.15 -9.64
C ASN A 184 3.65 -7.03 -9.11
N LYS A 185 3.44 -7.09 -7.79
CA LYS A 185 2.31 -7.84 -7.21
C LYS A 185 0.96 -7.19 -7.52
N VAL A 186 0.92 -5.86 -7.65
CA VAL A 186 -0.30 -5.15 -8.05
C VAL A 186 -0.59 -5.38 -9.53
N VAL A 187 0.40 -5.39 -10.42
CA VAL A 187 0.22 -5.84 -11.82
C VAL A 187 -0.30 -7.28 -11.85
N LEU A 188 0.29 -8.14 -11.01
CA LEU A 188 -0.20 -9.45 -10.56
C LEU A 188 -1.72 -9.51 -10.40
N TYR A 189 -2.17 -8.66 -9.49
CA TYR A 189 -3.55 -8.54 -9.07
C TYR A 189 -4.45 -8.02 -10.21
N ALA A 190 -4.03 -6.97 -10.93
CA ALA A 190 -4.77 -6.44 -12.08
C ALA A 190 -5.00 -7.52 -13.15
N ALA A 191 -3.98 -8.30 -13.49
CA ALA A 191 -4.10 -9.43 -14.41
C ALA A 191 -5.05 -10.53 -13.88
N SER A 192 -5.09 -10.74 -12.56
CA SER A 192 -6.03 -11.68 -11.95
C SER A 192 -7.49 -11.20 -12.04
N ILE A 193 -7.72 -9.89 -11.93
CA ILE A 193 -9.03 -9.24 -12.08
C ILE A 193 -9.51 -9.33 -13.52
N LEU A 194 -8.62 -9.08 -14.49
CA LEU A 194 -8.90 -9.28 -15.91
C LEU A 194 -9.45 -10.69 -16.18
N ARG A 195 -8.75 -11.72 -15.66
CA ARG A 195 -9.18 -13.12 -15.78
C ARG A 195 -10.49 -13.41 -15.05
N LYS A 196 -10.65 -12.90 -13.83
CA LYS A 196 -11.83 -13.16 -12.98
C LYS A 196 -13.13 -12.70 -13.66
N PHE A 197 -13.10 -11.53 -14.29
CA PHE A 197 -14.27 -10.94 -14.95
C PHE A 197 -14.37 -11.30 -16.44
N GLY A 198 -13.40 -12.03 -16.97
CA GLY A 198 -13.41 -12.49 -18.36
C GLY A 198 -13.18 -11.36 -19.37
N PHE A 199 -12.57 -10.25 -18.96
CA PHE A 199 -12.11 -9.17 -19.82
C PHE A 199 -11.01 -9.70 -20.76
N ARG A 200 -11.03 -9.31 -22.04
CA ARG A 200 -10.18 -9.93 -23.08
C ARG A 200 -9.46 -8.95 -23.99
N THR A 201 -9.74 -7.66 -23.88
CA THR A 201 -9.13 -6.66 -24.74
C THR A 201 -7.89 -6.04 -24.08
N ASP A 202 -6.93 -5.64 -24.90
CA ASP A 202 -5.76 -4.89 -24.44
C ASP A 202 -6.19 -3.56 -23.79
N GLY A 203 -7.24 -2.92 -24.30
CA GLY A 203 -7.84 -1.72 -23.73
C GLY A 203 -8.34 -1.90 -22.30
N GLU A 204 -9.06 -3.00 -22.01
CA GLU A 204 -9.50 -3.33 -20.64
C GLU A 204 -8.32 -3.56 -19.70
N PHE A 205 -7.28 -4.25 -20.18
CA PHE A 205 -6.07 -4.47 -19.39
C PHE A 205 -5.36 -3.14 -19.10
N LEU A 206 -5.16 -2.30 -20.11
CA LEU A 206 -4.55 -0.98 -19.95
C LEU A 206 -5.35 -0.08 -19.00
N ALA A 207 -6.69 -0.12 -19.06
CA ALA A 207 -7.54 0.62 -18.12
C ALA A 207 -7.31 0.17 -16.67
N LEU A 208 -7.25 -1.14 -16.40
CA LEU A 208 -6.91 -1.68 -15.08
C LEU A 208 -5.50 -1.26 -14.64
N ILE A 209 -4.53 -1.27 -15.56
CA ILE A 209 -3.14 -0.86 -15.31
C ILE A 209 -3.05 0.62 -14.94
N TYR A 210 -3.78 1.51 -15.62
CA TYR A 210 -3.84 2.92 -15.26
C TYR A 210 -4.50 3.16 -13.90
N CYS A 211 -5.60 2.48 -13.59
CA CYS A 211 -6.23 2.53 -12.27
C CYS A 211 -5.29 2.02 -11.17
N ALA A 212 -4.60 0.91 -11.40
CA ALA A 212 -3.63 0.36 -10.47
C ALA A 212 -2.49 1.36 -10.22
N LEU A 213 -1.89 1.92 -11.28
CA LEU A 213 -0.82 2.91 -11.16
C LEU A 213 -1.28 4.17 -10.41
N GLY A 214 -2.47 4.68 -10.73
CA GLY A 214 -3.07 5.81 -10.03
C GLY A 214 -3.28 5.54 -8.55
N SER A 215 -3.69 4.31 -8.20
CA SER A 215 -3.85 3.88 -6.81
C SER A 215 -2.52 3.95 -6.06
N LEU A 216 -1.47 3.35 -6.63
CA LEU A 216 -0.14 3.33 -6.03
C LEU A 216 0.41 4.75 -5.80
N PHE A 217 0.24 5.62 -6.79
CA PHE A 217 0.66 7.02 -6.68
C PHE A 217 -0.09 7.74 -5.55
N ILE A 218 -1.41 7.60 -5.48
CA ILE A 218 -2.24 8.20 -4.42
C ILE A 218 -1.81 7.68 -3.05
N THR A 219 -1.63 6.36 -2.89
CA THR A 219 -1.17 5.73 -1.65
C THR A 219 0.18 6.28 -1.19
N ARG A 220 1.14 6.41 -2.11
CA ARG A 220 2.45 7.00 -1.81
C ARG A 220 2.37 8.46 -1.41
N VAL A 221 1.58 9.26 -2.12
CA VAL A 221 1.36 10.67 -1.76
C VAL A 221 0.75 10.77 -0.36
N LEU A 222 -0.18 9.88 -0.04
CA LEU A 222 -0.86 9.84 1.25
C LEU A 222 0.11 9.47 2.40
N PHE A 223 0.99 8.48 2.23
CA PHE A 223 2.03 8.18 3.22
C PHE A 223 3.08 9.30 3.35
N ASN A 224 3.47 9.96 2.26
CA ASN A 224 4.53 10.97 2.30
C ASN A 224 4.04 12.33 2.84
N TYR A 225 2.79 12.69 2.57
CA TYR A 225 2.28 14.04 2.84
C TYR A 225 1.03 14.06 3.74
N GLY A 226 0.42 12.91 4.06
CA GLY A 226 -0.77 12.84 4.93
C GLY A 226 -2.02 13.52 4.37
N LEU A 227 -2.05 13.86 3.08
CA LEU A 227 -3.09 14.75 2.54
C LEU A 227 -4.39 14.03 2.21
N VAL A 228 -5.42 14.25 3.05
CA VAL A 228 -6.35 15.39 2.86
C VAL A 228 -6.91 15.86 4.21
N GLY A 229 -6.72 17.14 4.52
CA GLY A 229 -7.41 17.85 5.61
C GLY A 229 -6.83 17.72 7.03
N GLN A 230 -5.55 17.35 7.20
CA GLN A 230 -4.96 17.27 8.55
C GLN A 230 -4.46 18.62 9.07
N TRP A 231 -4.80 18.82 10.35
CA TRP A 231 -4.59 19.97 11.25
C TRP A 231 -3.17 20.11 11.80
N GLN A 232 -2.21 19.35 11.28
CA GLN A 232 -0.80 19.45 11.66
C GLN A 232 -0.06 20.13 10.52
N GLU A 233 0.84 21.08 10.83
CA GLU A 233 1.56 21.84 9.81
C GLU A 233 2.14 20.86 8.79
N PRO A 234 1.85 21.03 7.48
CA PRO A 234 2.50 20.21 6.47
C PRO A 234 4.01 20.36 6.66
N LEU A 235 4.74 19.25 6.57
CA LEU A 235 6.17 19.32 6.27
C LEU A 235 6.31 20.35 5.15
N LYS A 236 7.08 21.42 5.39
CA LYS A 236 7.39 22.43 4.39
C LYS A 236 8.70 21.98 3.74
N PRO A 237 8.67 21.07 2.74
CA PRO A 237 9.91 20.63 2.12
C PRO A 237 10.57 21.85 1.50
N ASN A 238 11.83 22.11 1.86
CA ASN A 238 12.61 23.12 1.17
C ASN A 238 13.05 22.53 -0.18
N PRO A 239 12.52 23.00 -1.33
CA PRO A 239 12.80 22.40 -2.63
C PRO A 239 14.29 22.47 -3.00
N MET A 240 15.01 23.49 -2.50
CA MET A 240 16.45 23.64 -2.72
C MET A 240 17.29 22.65 -1.92
N LYS A 241 16.74 22.14 -0.82
CA LYS A 241 17.36 21.07 -0.02
C LYS A 241 16.83 19.69 -0.41
N PHE A 242 16.00 19.59 -1.46
CA PHE A 242 15.33 18.35 -1.85
C PHE A 242 16.31 17.24 -2.30
N TYR A 243 17.56 17.60 -2.53
CA TYR A 243 18.61 16.73 -3.05
C TYR A 243 19.93 16.84 -2.28
N THR A 244 19.91 16.96 -0.94
CA THR A 244 21.13 16.95 -0.11
C THR A 244 21.26 15.69 0.74
N LYS A 245 22.50 15.28 1.07
CA LYS A 245 22.81 14.11 1.93
C LYS A 245 22.23 14.22 3.35
N GLU A 246 21.84 15.42 3.76
CA GLU A 246 21.57 15.77 5.16
C GLU A 246 20.09 15.61 5.55
N ASN A 247 19.15 15.55 4.59
CA ASN A 247 17.71 15.76 4.88
C ASN A 247 16.74 14.72 4.26
N TRP A 248 17.09 13.45 4.07
CA TRP A 248 16.28 12.58 3.17
C TRP A 248 16.05 11.11 3.61
N HIS A 249 14.76 10.74 3.67
CA HIS A 249 14.18 9.41 3.41
C HIS A 249 14.27 9.14 1.88
N PRO A 250 14.23 7.88 1.36
CA PRO A 250 14.22 7.66 -0.08
C PRO A 250 13.29 8.58 -0.84
N HIS A 251 13.90 9.41 -1.70
CA HIS A 251 13.27 10.53 -2.37
C HIS A 251 11.93 10.10 -2.99
N PRO A 252 10.78 10.67 -2.57
CA PRO A 252 9.47 10.28 -3.09
C PRO A 252 9.37 10.35 -4.61
N ALA A 253 10.07 11.30 -5.25
CA ALA A 253 10.16 11.40 -6.70
C ALA A 253 10.87 10.20 -7.35
N ILE A 254 12.01 9.76 -6.79
CA ILE A 254 12.73 8.57 -7.28
C ILE A 254 11.88 7.32 -7.08
N ARG A 255 11.25 7.18 -5.90
CA ARG A 255 10.34 6.06 -5.62
C ARG A 255 9.17 6.05 -6.60
N ALA A 256 8.58 7.21 -6.92
CA ALA A 256 7.51 7.32 -7.92
C ALA A 256 7.96 6.93 -9.34
N LEU A 257 9.16 7.34 -9.76
CA LEU A 257 9.73 6.91 -11.05
C LEU A 257 9.92 5.38 -11.09
N ASN A 258 10.36 4.76 -10.00
CA ASN A 258 10.51 3.31 -9.93
C ASN A 258 9.18 2.55 -10.08
N LEU A 259 8.08 3.14 -9.59
CA LEU A 259 6.75 2.57 -9.77
C LEU A 259 6.35 2.58 -11.24
N LEU A 260 6.61 3.69 -11.96
CA LEU A 260 6.37 3.78 -13.40
C LEU A 260 7.18 2.74 -14.17
N ASP A 261 8.47 2.59 -13.85
CA ASP A 261 9.34 1.60 -14.48
C ASP A 261 8.87 0.16 -14.27
N SER A 262 8.20 -0.13 -13.15
CA SER A 262 7.64 -1.46 -12.88
C SER A 262 6.46 -1.80 -13.79
N PHE A 263 5.80 -0.78 -14.34
CA PHE A 263 4.65 -0.90 -15.23
C PHE A 263 5.09 -0.85 -16.71
N ASN A 264 6.20 -0.19 -17.02
CA ASN A 264 6.80 -0.12 -18.37
C ASN A 264 7.21 -1.47 -18.98
N VAL A 265 7.30 -2.55 -18.20
CA VAL A 265 7.57 -3.89 -18.75
C VAL A 265 6.34 -4.49 -19.44
N PHE A 266 5.15 -3.91 -19.20
CA PHE A 266 3.86 -4.43 -19.66
C PHE A 266 3.11 -3.48 -20.60
N ILE A 267 3.69 -2.31 -20.91
CA ILE A 267 3.21 -1.32 -21.89
C ILE A 267 4.18 -1.33 -23.08
#